data_AF-A0A844EAY2-F1
#
_entry.id   AF-A0A844EAY2-F1
#
_cell.length_a   1.000
_cell.length_b   1.000
_cell.length_c   1.000
_cell.angle_alpha   90.00
_cell.angle_beta   90.00
_cell.angle_gamma   90.00
#
_symmetry.space_group_name_H-M   'P 1'
#
loop_
_entity.id
_entity.type
_entity.pdbx_description
1 polymer ?
#
loop_
_entity_poly.entity_id
_entity_poly.type
_entity_poly.pdbx_seq_one_letter_code
_entity_poly.pdbx_strand_id
1 'polypeptide(L)' 'MSNSKRPHAPKEEKRGAQEIQLSHLDNRFSCQIDGTVIQNVKDYSLVQSSNGKALLNLTIEISAEVVSTTIQAQMQQHL' A
#
# COMPACT_ATOMS: atom_id res chain seq x y z
N MET A 1 -12.94 -37.93 -31.35
CA MET A 1 -12.98 -37.48 -29.95
C MET A 1 -11.59 -36.97 -29.59
N SER A 2 -11.36 -35.66 -29.67
CA SER A 2 -10.06 -35.06 -29.33
C SER A 2 -10.25 -34.21 -28.08
N ASN A 3 -10.02 -34.84 -26.93
CA ASN A 3 -10.18 -34.21 -25.62
C ASN A 3 -8.89 -33.46 -25.26
N SER A 4 -8.64 -32.33 -25.92
CA SER A 4 -7.48 -31.47 -25.67
C SER A 4 -7.74 -30.58 -24.46
N LYS A 5 -7.77 -31.17 -23.26
CA LYS A 5 -7.83 -30.42 -22.00
C LYS A 5 -6.48 -29.71 -21.81
N ARG A 6 -6.37 -28.47 -22.31
CA ARG A 6 -5.22 -27.61 -22.03
C ARG A 6 -5.10 -27.51 -20.50
N PRO A 7 -3.93 -27.75 -19.90
CA PRO A 7 -3.76 -27.47 -18.49
C PRO A 7 -4.02 -25.97 -18.33
N HIS A 8 -5.00 -25.64 -17.49
CA HIS A 8 -5.17 -24.28 -17.01
C HIS A 8 -3.80 -23.87 -16.47
N ALA A 9 -3.15 -22.91 -17.14
CA ALA A 9 -2.03 -22.21 -16.52
C ALA A 9 -2.51 -21.78 -15.12
N PRO A 10 -1.68 -21.87 -14.07
CA PRO A 10 -2.02 -21.26 -12.80
C PRO A 10 -2.43 -19.84 -13.16
N LYS A 11 -3.67 -19.46 -12.85
CA LYS A 11 -4.03 -18.04 -12.87
C LYS A 11 -2.94 -17.41 -12.03
N GLU A 12 -2.13 -16.54 -12.65
CA GLU A 12 -1.18 -15.74 -11.89
C GLU A 12 -2.01 -15.15 -10.77
N GLU A 13 -1.81 -15.70 -9.57
CA GLU A 13 -2.30 -15.11 -8.37
C GLU A 13 -1.69 -13.73 -8.46
N LYS A 14 -2.53 -12.71 -8.71
CA LYS A 14 -2.09 -11.33 -8.54
C LYS A 14 -1.50 -11.37 -7.14
N ARG A 15 -0.17 -11.43 -7.00
CA ARG A 15 0.52 -11.14 -5.75
C ARG A 15 0.10 -9.71 -5.52
N GLY A 16 -1.01 -9.57 -4.80
CA GLY A 16 -1.85 -8.38 -4.85
C GLY A 16 -0.93 -7.22 -4.53
N ALA A 17 -0.89 -6.23 -5.41
CA ALA A 17 -0.35 -4.94 -5.01
C ALA A 17 -1.06 -4.57 -3.71
N GLN A 18 -0.30 -4.25 -2.67
CA GLN A 18 -0.90 -3.88 -1.38
C GLN A 18 -1.87 -2.72 -1.61
N GLU A 19 -3.09 -2.87 -1.11
CA GLU A 19 -4.09 -1.83 -1.25
C GLU A 19 -3.79 -0.76 -0.22
N ILE A 20 -3.44 0.44 -0.70
CA ILE A 20 -3.21 1.59 0.17
C ILE A 20 -4.30 2.60 -0.06
N GLN A 21 -5.01 2.95 1.02
CA GLN A 21 -5.95 4.06 1.03
C GLN A 21 -5.39 5.18 1.92
N LEU A 22 -5.26 6.37 1.33
CA LEU A 22 -4.86 7.59 2.01
C LEU A 22 -6.02 8.57 1.94
N SER A 23 -6.43 9.11 3.07
CA SER A 23 -7.41 10.19 3.11
C SER A 23 -7.02 11.23 4.15
N HIS A 24 -7.49 12.45 3.93
CA HIS A 24 -7.28 13.57 4.82
C HIS A 24 -8.63 14.12 5.25
N LEU A 25 -8.89 14.13 6.56
CA LEU A 25 -10.09 14.71 7.15
C LEU A 25 -9.68 15.73 8.21
N ASP A 26 -10.01 16.99 7.95
CA ASP A 26 -9.64 18.17 8.74
C ASP A 26 -8.12 18.32 8.95
N ASN A 27 -7.61 17.88 10.10
CA ASN A 27 -6.20 17.93 10.51
C ASN A 27 -5.63 16.53 10.77
N ARG A 28 -6.31 15.47 10.30
CA ARG A 28 -5.94 14.08 10.56
C ARG A 28 -5.76 13.33 9.26
N PHE A 29 -4.59 12.72 9.14
CA PHE A 29 -4.31 11.76 8.07
C PHE A 29 -4.85 10.39 8.48
N SER A 30 -5.54 9.73 7.56
CA SER A 30 -5.93 8.34 7.68
C SER A 30 -5.18 7.53 6.64
N CYS A 31 -4.51 6.47 7.09
CA CYS A 31 -3.85 5.51 6.24
C CYS A 31 -4.40 4.12 6.55
N GLN A 32 -4.75 3.38 5.49
CA GLN A 32 -5.08 1.96 5.56
C GLN A 32 -4.22 1.20 4.57
N ILE A 33 -3.69 0.07 5.00
CA ILE A 33 -2.89 -0.84 4.18
C ILE A 33 -3.53 -2.22 4.29
N ASP A 34 -3.99 -2.77 3.17
CA ASP A 34 -4.70 -4.06 3.09
C ASP A 34 -5.87 -4.13 4.11
N GLY A 35 -6.61 -3.03 4.26
CA GLY A 35 -7.70 -2.89 5.23
C GLY A 35 -7.27 -2.70 6.70
N THR A 36 -5.97 -2.70 6.99
CA THR A 36 -5.45 -2.44 8.34
C THR A 36 -5.23 -0.94 8.53
N VAL A 37 -5.91 -0.36 9.52
CA VAL A 37 -5.78 1.06 9.87
C VAL A 37 -4.46 1.33 10.58
N ILE A 38 -3.70 2.31 10.07
CA ILE A 38 -2.53 2.87 10.75
C ILE A 38 -2.98 4.07 11.58
N GLN A 39 -2.80 4.01 12.90
CA GLN A 39 -3.21 5.06 13.83
C GLN A 39 -2.18 6.19 13.93
N ASN A 40 -2.61 7.35 14.40
CA ASN A 40 -1.77 8.50 14.76
C ASN A 40 -0.84 9.03 13.65
N VAL A 41 -1.26 8.90 12.38
CA VAL A 41 -0.51 9.46 11.25
C VAL A 41 -0.54 10.99 11.34
N LYS A 42 0.64 11.60 11.39
CA LYS A 42 0.87 13.06 11.43
C LYS A 42 1.21 13.64 10.07
N ASP A 43 1.81 12.84 9.19
CA ASP A 43 2.18 13.25 7.84
C ASP A 43 2.45 12.01 6.96
N TYR A 44 2.46 12.19 5.64
CA TYR A 44 2.88 11.15 4.70
C TYR A 44 3.57 11.75 3.46
N SER A 45 4.45 10.97 2.84
CA SER A 45 5.01 11.32 1.52
C SER A 45 5.12 10.10 0.62
N LEU A 46 4.92 10.32 -0.68
CA LEU A 46 5.17 9.33 -1.71
C LEU A 46 6.51 9.64 -2.39
N VAL A 47 7.39 8.64 -2.48
CA VAL A 47 8.68 8.76 -3.17
C VAL A 47 8.73 7.71 -4.27
N GLN A 48 9.01 8.10 -5.50
CA GLN A 48 9.32 7.15 -6.56
C GLN A 48 10.75 6.64 -6.39
N SER A 49 10.92 5.33 -6.24
CA SER A 49 12.23 4.69 -6.27
C SER A 49 12.71 4.45 -7.70
N SER A 50 14.03 4.37 -7.87
CA SER A 50 14.71 4.22 -9.16
C SER A 50 14.29 2.98 -9.97
N ASN A 51 13.68 1.98 -9.32
CA ASN A 51 13.12 0.78 -9.95
C ASN A 51 11.66 0.96 -10.42
N GLY A 52 11.12 2.17 -10.40
CA GLY A 52 9.75 2.48 -10.81
C GLY A 52 8.68 2.14 -9.78
N LYS A 53 9.05 1.71 -8.57
CA LYS A 53 8.11 1.50 -7.46
C LYS A 53 7.84 2.81 -6.72
N ALA A 54 6.65 2.96 -6.15
CA ALA A 54 6.38 4.00 -5.17
C ALA A 54 6.74 3.49 -3.77
N LEU A 55 7.23 4.39 -2.92
CA LEU A 55 7.47 4.18 -1.50
C LEU A 55 6.57 5.14 -0.73
N LEU A 56 5.92 4.65 0.31
CA LEU A 56 5.11 5.46 1.21
C LEU A 56 5.89 5.65 2.53
N ASN A 57 6.22 6.88 2.85
CA ASN A 57 6.73 7.22 4.17
C ASN A 57 5.58 7.72 5.03
N LEU A 58 5.47 7.20 6.25
CA LEU A 58 4.50 7.64 7.24
C LEU A 58 5.24 8.24 8.44
N THR A 59 4.77 9.40 8.88
CA THR A 59 5.15 9.98 10.17
C THR A 59 4.02 9.69 11.14
N ILE A 60 4.34 9.02 12.26
CA ILE A 60 3.35 8.52 13.23
C ILE A 60 3.73 9.05 14.62
N GLU A 61 2.73 9.44 15.41
CA GLU A 61 2.92 9.77 16.83
C GLU A 61 2.60 8.55 17.71
N ILE A 62 3.59 8.09 18.48
CA ILE A 62 3.49 6.94 19.38
C ILE A 62 3.88 7.41 20.78
N SER A 63 2.99 7.30 21.76
CA SER A 63 3.27 7.66 23.16
C SER A 63 3.83 9.08 23.35
N ALA A 64 3.34 10.06 22.56
CA ALA A 64 3.81 11.44 22.49
C ALA A 64 5.23 11.65 21.91
N GLU A 65 5.82 10.62 21.32
CA GLU A 65 7.03 10.71 20.51
C GLU A 65 6.68 10.61 19.02
N VAL A 66 7.32 11.44 18.19
CA VAL A 66 7.15 11.39 16.73
C VAL A 66 8.17 10.43 16.14
N VAL A 67 7.68 9.34 15.54
CA VAL A 67 8.49 8.30 14.91
C VAL A 67 8.17 8.27 13.42
N SER A 68 9.21 8.19 12.58
CA SER A 68 9.05 8.01 11.13
C SER A 68 9.38 6.58 10.74
N THR A 69 8.55 5.98 9.89
CA THR A 69 8.79 4.65 9.33
C THR A 69 8.50 4.63 7.83
N THR A 70 9.32 3.89 7.08
CA THR A 70 9.15 3.71 5.64
C THR A 70 8.44 2.38 5.38
N ILE A 71 7.31 2.43 4.69
CA ILE A 71 6.59 1.24 4.24
C ILE A 71 6.81 1.10 2.73
N GLN A 72 7.44 -0.01 2.33
CA GLN A 72 7.59 -0.35 0.92
C GLN A 72 6.34 -1.06 0.44
N ALA A 73 5.51 -0.38 -0.33
CA ALA A 73 4.27 -0.94 -0.85
C ALA A 73 4.13 -0.62 -2.33
N GLN A 74 3.67 -1.59 -3.13
CA GLN A 74 3.36 -1.33 -4.53
C GLN A 74 2.02 -0.58 -4.59
N MET A 75 2.07 0.75 -4.70
CA MET A 75 0.85 1.54 -4.84
C MET A 75 0.21 1.32 -6.21
N GLN A 76 -1.01 0.80 -6.21
CA GLN A 76 -1.97 1.03 -7.31
C GLN A 76 -2.77 2.28 -6.96
N GLN A 77 -2.37 3.43 -7.49
CA GLN A 77 -3.18 4.63 -7.39
C GLN A 77 -4.44 4.42 -8.24
N HIS A 78 -5.58 4.21 -7.61
CA HIS A 78 -6.86 4.49 -8.24
C HIS A 78 -7.05 6.01 -8.16
N LEU A 79 -6.81 6.70 -9.27
CA LEU A 79 -7.22 8.10 -9.46
C LEU A 79 -8.74 8.18 -9.64
#